data_AF-A0A820P1Y2-F1
#
_entry.id   AF-A0A820P1Y2-F1
#
_cell.length_a   1.000
_cell.length_b   1.000
_cell.length_c   1.000
_cell.angle_alpha   90.00
_cell.angle_beta   90.00
_cell.angle_gamma   90.00
#
_symmetry.space_group_name_H-M   'P 1'
#
loop_
_entity.id
_entity.type
_entity.pdbx_description
1 polymer ?
#
loop_
_entity_poly.entity_id
_entity_poly.type
_entity_poly.pdbx_seq_one_letter_code
_entity_poly.pdbx_strand_id
1 'polypeptide(L)'
;YWNAAVSLYTYAWAKISRQGIDVVGHSQLVGFPELSDLQLQPQFPSVALLNWTTGEGTAKYWTSKLLIETVDIDNDEGVITQISDISGENIFSQAFVGKNDRRWVLIINKRYANVDVFLPGC
;
A
#
# COMPACT_ATOMS: atom_id res chain seq x y z
N TYR A 1 -12.71 5.57 -1.74
CA TYR A 1 -12.26 4.33 -1.06
C TYR A 1 -11.01 3.73 -1.72
N TRP A 2 -11.04 3.42 -3.02
CA TRP A 2 -9.92 2.76 -3.73
C TRP A 2 -8.55 3.39 -3.51
N ASN A 3 -8.35 4.66 -3.88
CA ASN A 3 -7.06 5.35 -3.77
C ASN A 3 -6.56 5.40 -2.32
N ALA A 4 -7.45 5.68 -1.37
CA ALA A 4 -7.11 5.68 0.05
C ALA A 4 -6.65 4.30 0.54
N ALA A 5 -7.28 3.22 0.05
CA ALA A 5 -6.88 1.85 0.38
C ALA A 5 -5.49 1.51 -0.20
N VAL A 6 -5.21 1.90 -1.46
CA VAL A 6 -3.87 1.77 -2.08
C VAL A 6 -2.84 2.51 -1.25
N SER A 7 -3.07 3.79 -0.94
CA SER A 7 -2.13 4.61 -0.16
C SER A 7 -1.84 4.01 1.21
N LEU A 8 -2.88 3.54 1.93
CA LEU A 8 -2.73 2.93 3.24
C LEU A 8 -1.92 1.63 3.18
N TYR A 9 -2.26 0.72 2.25
CA TYR A 9 -1.57 -0.57 2.11
C TYR A 9 -0.09 -0.39 1.75
N THR A 10 0.17 0.50 0.81
CA THR A 10 1.53 0.82 0.37
C THR A 10 2.33 1.46 1.51
N TYR A 11 1.71 2.36 2.29
CA TYR A 11 2.35 3.01 3.42
C TYR A 11 2.66 2.02 4.55
N ALA A 12 1.70 1.16 4.88
CA ALA A 12 1.89 0.11 5.88
C ALA A 12 3.04 -0.83 5.47
N TRP A 13 3.04 -1.31 4.23
CA TRP A 13 4.12 -2.14 3.69
C TRP A 13 5.48 -1.47 3.83
N ALA A 14 5.62 -0.21 3.40
CA ALA A 14 6.89 0.52 3.44
C ALA A 14 7.39 0.79 4.87
N LYS A 15 6.47 0.97 5.83
CA LYS A 15 6.82 1.17 7.25
C LYS A 15 7.22 -0.13 7.92
N ILE A 16 6.54 -1.22 7.59
CA ILE A 16 6.77 -2.56 8.15
C ILE A 16 8.07 -3.16 7.59
N SER A 17 8.32 -3.04 6.28
CA SER A 17 9.55 -3.57 5.66
C SER A 17 10.81 -2.98 6.28
N ARG A 18 10.78 -1.70 6.66
CA ARG A 18 11.87 -1.01 7.38
C ARG A 18 12.14 -1.54 8.79
N GLN A 19 11.21 -2.28 9.38
CA GLN A 19 11.34 -2.85 10.73
C GLN A 19 11.89 -4.28 10.71
N GLY A 20 12.19 -4.84 9.53
CA GLY A 20 12.65 -6.24 9.42
C GLY A 20 11.56 -7.25 9.74
N ILE A 21 10.30 -6.90 9.48
CA ILE A 21 9.17 -7.82 9.64
C ILE A 21 8.99 -8.61 8.34
N ASP A 22 9.17 -9.93 8.42
CA ASP A 22 9.17 -10.81 7.25
C ASP A 22 7.77 -11.18 6.75
N VAL A 23 6.80 -11.29 7.66
CA VAL A 23 5.45 -11.78 7.36
C VAL A 23 4.39 -10.89 7.99
N VAL A 24 3.41 -10.47 7.19
CA VAL A 24 2.20 -9.78 7.62
C VAL A 24 0.98 -10.52 7.11
N GLY A 25 0.05 -10.82 8.01
CA GLY A 25 -1.26 -11.37 7.67
C GLY A 25 -2.37 -10.35 7.91
N HIS A 26 -3.41 -10.41 7.09
CA HIS A 26 -4.66 -9.70 7.37
C HIS A 26 -5.59 -10.63 8.16
N SER A 27 -5.96 -10.22 9.37
CA SER A 27 -7.00 -10.90 10.15
C SER A 27 -8.36 -10.29 9.82
N GLN A 28 -9.38 -11.14 9.70
CA GLN A 28 -10.77 -10.71 9.55
C GLN A 28 -11.68 -11.62 10.39
N LEU A 29 -12.54 -11.01 11.20
CA LEU A 29 -13.69 -11.69 11.82
C LEU A 29 -14.76 -11.96 10.75
N VAL A 30 -15.48 -13.08 10.86
CA VAL A 30 -16.41 -13.59 9.83
C VAL A 30 -17.28 -12.46 9.28
N GLY A 31 -17.07 -12.14 8.00
CA GLY A 31 -17.85 -11.13 7.30
C GLY A 31 -19.19 -11.71 6.85
N PHE A 32 -20.24 -10.91 6.92
CA PHE A 32 -21.56 -11.26 6.39
C PHE A 32 -22.15 -10.06 5.63
N PRO A 33 -22.91 -10.32 4.55
CA PRO A 33 -23.62 -9.27 3.82
C PRO A 33 -24.73 -8.68 4.69
N GLU A 34 -25.52 -7.75 4.17
CA GLU A 34 -26.70 -7.29 4.90
C GLU A 34 -27.67 -8.46 5.13
N LEU A 35 -27.99 -8.73 6.39
CA LEU A 35 -28.95 -9.76 6.82
C LEU A 35 -30.16 -9.05 7.44
N SER A 36 -31.07 -8.57 6.59
CA SER A 36 -32.23 -7.76 6.96
C SER A 36 -33.09 -8.40 8.05
N ASP A 37 -33.24 -9.73 8.00
CA ASP A 37 -34.09 -10.49 8.92
C ASP A 37 -33.50 -10.58 10.34
N LEU A 38 -32.18 -10.42 10.46
CA LEU A 38 -31.46 -10.50 11.74
C LEU A 38 -31.16 -9.12 12.34
N GLN A 39 -31.45 -8.03 11.61
CA GLN A 39 -31.17 -6.64 12.03
C GLN A 39 -29.73 -6.40 12.50
N LEU A 40 -28.78 -7.20 12.00
CA LEU A 40 -27.36 -7.05 12.30
C LEU A 40 -26.71 -6.08 11.32
N GLN A 41 -25.77 -5.27 11.82
CA GLN A 41 -24.95 -4.41 10.97
C GLN A 41 -24.04 -5.29 10.09
N PRO A 42 -24.05 -5.12 8.75
CA PRO A 42 -23.24 -5.95 7.86
C PRO A 42 -21.75 -5.82 8.18
N GLN A 43 -21.05 -6.95 8.16
CA GLN A 43 -19.59 -6.99 8.23
C GLN A 43 -19.03 -7.33 6.86
N PHE A 44 -18.76 -6.30 6.06
CA PHE A 44 -18.22 -6.50 4.72
C PHE A 44 -16.81 -7.09 4.80
N PRO A 45 -16.45 -8.05 3.92
CA PRO A 45 -15.15 -8.71 3.94
C PRO A 45 -14.05 -7.78 3.39
N SER A 46 -13.75 -6.71 4.12
CA SER A 46 -12.90 -5.62 3.65
C SER A 46 -11.46 -6.03 3.37
N VAL A 47 -10.99 -7.19 3.88
CA VAL A 47 -9.66 -7.75 3.57
C VAL A 47 -9.61 -8.53 2.26
N ALA A 48 -10.76 -8.78 1.62
CA ALA A 48 -10.80 -9.55 0.39
C ALA A 48 -9.97 -8.89 -0.72
N LEU A 49 -9.08 -9.67 -1.32
CA LEU A 49 -8.27 -9.24 -2.46
C LEU A 49 -9.09 -9.22 -3.75
N LEU A 50 -10.16 -10.01 -3.84
CA LEU A 50 -11.03 -10.07 -5.00
C LEU A 50 -12.43 -9.57 -4.65
N ASN A 51 -13.09 -8.93 -5.60
CA ASN A 51 -14.52 -8.63 -5.54
C ASN A 51 -15.27 -9.96 -5.57
N TRP A 52 -16.08 -10.23 -4.54
CA TRP A 52 -16.80 -11.50 -4.40
C TRP A 52 -17.87 -11.72 -5.47
N THR A 53 -18.41 -10.63 -6.05
CA THR A 53 -19.44 -10.67 -7.09
C THR A 53 -18.84 -10.84 -8.48
N THR A 54 -17.76 -10.11 -8.80
CA THR A 54 -17.18 -10.06 -10.16
C THR A 54 -15.92 -10.89 -10.34
N GLY A 55 -15.26 -11.29 -9.25
CA GLY A 55 -13.95 -11.94 -9.26
C GLY A 55 -12.77 -11.01 -9.57
N GLU A 56 -13.02 -9.72 -9.81
CA GLU A 56 -11.98 -8.76 -10.17
C GLU A 56 -11.12 -8.35 -8.96
N GLY A 57 -9.84 -8.03 -9.20
CA GLY A 57 -8.94 -7.57 -8.14
C GLY A 57 -9.39 -6.25 -7.51
N THR A 58 -9.36 -6.17 -6.18
CA THR A 58 -9.57 -4.92 -5.43
C THR A 58 -8.30 -4.08 -5.40
N ALA A 59 -8.40 -2.86 -4.84
CA ALA A 59 -7.25 -1.97 -4.62
C ALA A 59 -6.08 -2.69 -3.95
N LYS A 60 -6.39 -3.58 -3.00
CA LYS A 60 -5.41 -4.34 -2.22
C LYS A 60 -4.68 -5.34 -3.10
N TYR A 61 -5.40 -6.09 -3.93
CA TYR A 61 -4.81 -7.04 -4.86
C TYR A 61 -3.84 -6.34 -5.81
N TRP A 62 -4.29 -5.27 -6.47
CA TRP A 62 -3.44 -4.59 -7.45
C TRP A 62 -2.24 -3.90 -6.81
N THR A 63 -2.40 -3.35 -5.60
CA THR A 63 -1.28 -2.77 -4.83
C THR A 63 -0.27 -3.84 -4.44
N SER A 64 -0.73 -4.96 -3.87
CA SER A 64 0.15 -6.07 -3.50
C SER A 64 0.85 -6.66 -4.71
N LYS A 65 0.14 -6.83 -5.83
CA LYS A 65 0.72 -7.29 -7.10
C LYS A 65 1.81 -6.33 -7.58
N LEU A 66 1.52 -5.02 -7.63
CA LEU A 66 2.50 -4.00 -8.02
C LEU A 66 3.77 -4.09 -7.15
N LEU A 67 3.61 -4.20 -5.83
CA LEU A 67 4.74 -4.30 -4.91
C LEU A 67 5.54 -5.59 -5.12
N ILE A 68 4.87 -6.74 -5.28
CA ILE A 68 5.53 -8.03 -5.56
C ILE A 68 6.31 -7.98 -6.89
N GLU A 69 5.73 -7.36 -7.92
CA GLU A 69 6.37 -7.26 -9.24
C GLU A 69 7.46 -6.19 -9.30
N THR A 70 7.45 -5.23 -8.37
CA THR A 70 8.43 -4.14 -8.31
C THR A 70 9.59 -4.44 -7.37
N VAL A 71 9.37 -5.11 -6.25
CA VAL A 71 10.39 -5.26 -5.21
C VAL A 71 11.18 -6.53 -5.44
N ASP A 72 12.50 -6.40 -5.55
CA ASP A 72 13.39 -7.54 -5.45
C ASP A 72 13.80 -7.72 -3.98
N ILE A 73 13.04 -8.53 -3.23
CA ILE A 73 13.17 -8.65 -1.76
C ILE A 73 14.60 -9.05 -1.31
N ASP A 74 15.33 -9.78 -2.15
CA ASP A 74 16.67 -10.29 -1.83
C ASP A 74 17.78 -9.29 -2.19
N ASN A 75 17.48 -8.28 -3.01
CA ASN A 75 18.50 -7.42 -3.62
C ASN A 75 18.22 -5.91 -3.50
N ASP A 76 16.99 -5.49 -3.24
CA ASP A 76 16.63 -4.09 -3.06
C ASP A 76 16.83 -3.67 -1.60
N GLU A 77 17.63 -2.62 -1.40
CA GLU A 77 17.89 -2.02 -0.09
C GLU A 77 17.24 -0.63 -0.01
N GLY A 78 16.46 -0.41 1.04
CA GLY A 78 15.85 0.90 1.32
C GLY A 78 16.90 1.90 1.80
N VAL A 79 17.00 3.05 1.13
CA VAL A 79 17.96 4.11 1.48
C VAL A 79 17.32 5.27 2.22
N ILE A 80 18.14 6.07 2.91
CA ILE A 80 17.65 7.29 3.57
C ILE A 80 17.06 8.22 2.51
N THR A 81 15.80 8.58 2.69
CA THR A 81 15.04 9.46 1.80
C THR A 81 14.68 10.73 2.54
N GLN A 82 14.98 11.88 1.95
CA GLN A 82 14.58 13.19 2.47
C GLN A 82 13.49 13.78 1.59
N ILE A 83 12.47 14.35 2.22
CA ILE A 83 11.37 15.04 1.54
C ILE A 83 11.28 16.47 2.07
N SER A 84 10.93 17.42 1.21
CA SER A 84 10.70 18.82 1.57
C SER A 84 9.39 19.03 2.35
N ASP A 85 8.47 18.06 2.31
CA ASP A 85 7.29 18.00 3.17
C ASP A 85 7.70 17.70 4.61
N ILE A 86 8.18 18.72 5.33
CA ILE A 86 8.78 18.59 6.66
C ILE A 86 7.80 17.97 7.68
N SER A 87 6.51 18.25 7.56
CA SER A 87 5.49 17.63 8.42
C SER A 87 5.22 16.16 8.07
N GLY A 88 5.60 15.73 6.86
CA GLY A 88 5.30 14.40 6.33
C GLY A 88 3.80 14.12 6.23
N GLU A 89 2.96 15.17 6.22
CA GLU A 89 1.51 15.05 6.24
C GLU A 89 0.92 14.83 4.84
N ASN A 90 1.60 15.34 3.81
CA ASN A 90 1.09 15.34 2.44
C ASN A 90 1.56 14.12 1.67
N ILE A 91 2.84 13.77 1.79
CA ILE A 91 3.42 12.61 1.11
C ILE A 91 4.26 11.75 2.04
N PHE A 92 4.40 10.48 1.66
CA PHE A 92 5.43 9.60 2.16
C PHE A 92 6.29 9.13 0.98
N SER A 93 7.61 9.06 1.18
CA SER A 93 8.54 8.59 0.16
C SER A 93 9.57 7.64 0.74
N GLN A 94 9.93 6.62 -0.03
CA GLN A 94 11.02 5.69 0.26
C GLN A 94 11.72 5.31 -1.04
N ALA A 95 13.02 5.62 -1.14
CA ALA A 95 13.86 5.20 -2.26
C ALA A 95 14.53 3.85 -1.97
N PHE A 96 14.81 3.12 -3.04
CA PHE A 96 15.45 1.81 -3.02
C PHE A 96 16.55 1.76 -4.08
N VAL A 97 17.64 1.06 -3.75
CA VAL A 97 18.73 0.73 -4.67
C VAL A 97 18.89 -0.78 -4.70
N GLY A 98 19.12 -1.34 -5.89
CA GLY A 98 19.31 -2.77 -6.07
C GLY A 98 20.56 -3.07 -6.90
N LYS A 99 20.75 -4.35 -7.22
CA LYS A 99 21.84 -4.79 -8.11
C LYS A 99 21.70 -4.21 -9.52
N ASN A 100 22.81 -4.17 -10.25
CA ASN A 100 22.86 -3.71 -11.65
C ASN A 100 22.33 -2.28 -11.85
N ASP A 101 22.68 -1.36 -10.95
CA ASP A 101 22.25 0.04 -10.98
C ASP A 101 20.72 0.26 -10.95
N ARG A 102 19.95 -0.75 -10.53
CA ARG A 102 18.50 -0.62 -10.30
C ARG A 102 18.24 0.44 -9.23
N ARG A 103 17.38 1.40 -9.53
CA ARG A 103 16.95 2.45 -8.60
C ARG A 103 15.47 2.72 -8.82
N TRP A 104 14.72 2.84 -7.74
CA TRP A 104 13.32 3.21 -7.81
C TRP A 104 12.89 3.94 -6.53
N VAL A 105 11.81 4.70 -6.64
CA VAL A 105 11.25 5.45 -5.52
C VAL A 105 9.76 5.15 -5.39
N LEU A 106 9.36 4.84 -4.16
CA LEU A 106 7.97 4.71 -3.78
C LEU A 106 7.49 6.07 -3.29
N ILE A 107 6.46 6.62 -3.95
CA ILE A 107 5.83 7.88 -3.57
C ILE A 107 4.36 7.62 -3.25
N ILE A 108 3.91 8.07 -2.08
CA ILE A 108 2.55 7.87 -1.59
C ILE A 108 1.93 9.22 -1.28
N ASN A 109 0.83 9.52 -1.95
CA ASN A 109 0.00 10.68 -1.63
C ASN A 109 -0.94 10.34 -0.46
N LYS A 110 -0.84 11.10 0.63
CA LYS A 110 -1.67 10.97 1.83
C LYS A 110 -2.91 11.86 1.80
N ARG A 111 -3.06 12.70 0.77
CA ARG A 111 -4.16 13.65 0.62
C ARG A 111 -5.15 13.19 -0.45
N TYR A 112 -6.39 13.63 -0.28
CA TYR A 112 -7.40 13.58 -1.35
C TYR A 112 -7.31 14.85 -2.21
N ALA A 113 -6.11 15.15 -2.70
CA ALA A 113 -5.80 16.30 -3.53
C ALA A 113 -4.57 15.98 -4.39
N ASN A 114 -4.41 16.67 -5.51
CA ASN A 114 -3.19 16.57 -6.30
C ASN A 114 -2.01 17.15 -5.52
N VAL A 115 -0.86 16.46 -5.59
CA VAL A 115 0.40 16.94 -5.01
C VAL A 115 1.46 16.81 -6.08
N ASP A 116 2.06 17.95 -6.44
CA ASP A 116 3.18 17.98 -7.38
C ASP A 116 4.46 17.54 -6.68
N VAL A 117 5.20 16.65 -7.32
CA VAL A 117 6.43 16.08 -6.78
C VAL A 117 7.57 16.33 -7.76
N PHE A 118 8.64 16.91 -7.26
CA PHE A 118 9.89 17.10 -8.00
C PHE A 118 10.96 16.17 -7.45
N LEU A 119 11.57 15.39 -8.33
CA LEU A 119 12.69 14.49 -8.01
C LEU A 119 13.99 15.10 -8.57
N PRO A 120 14.86 15.67 -7.71
CA PRO A 120 16.12 16.24 -8.18
C PRO A 120 17.10 15.14 -8.61
N GLY A 121 17.78 15.35 -9.74
CA GLY A 121 18.86 14.46 -10.20
C GLY A 121 18.42 13.24 -11.03
N CYS A 122 17.20 13.27 -11.57
CA CYS A 122 16.81 12.46 -12.72
C CYS A 122 17.41 13.01 -14.02
#